data_AF-A0A352UCC1-F1
#
_entry.id   AF-A0A352UCC1-F1
#
_cell.length_a   1.000
_cell.length_b   1.000
_cell.length_c   1.000
_cell.angle_alpha   90.00
_cell.angle_beta   90.00
_cell.angle_gamma   90.00
#
_symmetry.space_group_name_H-M   'P 1'
#
loop_
_entity.id
_entity.type
_entity.pdbx_description
1 polymer ?
#
loop_
_entity_poly.entity_id
_entity_poly.type
_entity_poly.pdbx_seq_one_letter_code
_entity_poly.pdbx_strand_id
1 'polypeptide(L)'
;DAQAPNIPNVYFEMTLHEAANRVAGLLGDPTHDTSPVLPSPEMTLLQEISEGLGRDQRYIRGLYSGGTLAYESMLFLRDLNFDISSNLDFPLVNSIDDDAERTHKLIDMGDDRFTQGVPHPMIDYRQRRERIFKEATNPEVGIILLDVMLGYGSHADPASELVPAINEARLLASGAGRQLAFIVVMCGTSDDPQNIQKQDAELTAAGAVVVPSNLQGVSIAAALSVGDLEMIRGWSQ
;
A
#
# COMPACT_ATOMS: atom_id res chain seq x y z
N ASP A 1 -7.56 -22.37 13.05
CA ASP A 1 -8.09 -23.20 11.94
C ASP A 1 -9.56 -23.56 12.18
N ALA A 2 -10.47 -22.63 11.92
CA ALA A 2 -11.86 -22.97 11.69
C ALA A 2 -12.02 -23.10 10.17
N GLN A 3 -12.25 -24.32 9.67
CA GLN A 3 -12.57 -24.51 8.26
C GLN A 3 -13.81 -23.68 7.92
N ALA A 4 -13.74 -22.88 6.87
CA ALA A 4 -14.88 -22.08 6.43
C ALA A 4 -16.11 -23.00 6.21
N PRO A 5 -17.31 -22.57 6.62
CA PRO A 5 -18.49 -23.41 6.49
C PRO A 5 -18.75 -23.72 5.01
N ASN A 6 -18.94 -25.01 4.67
CA ASN A 6 -19.28 -25.42 3.32
C ASN A 6 -20.77 -25.14 3.06
N ILE A 7 -21.06 -23.95 2.53
CA ILE A 7 -22.41 -23.51 2.18
C ILE A 7 -22.51 -23.53 0.64
N PRO A 8 -23.51 -24.22 0.05
CA PRO A 8 -23.66 -24.29 -1.40
C PRO A 8 -23.70 -22.90 -2.05
N ASN A 9 -22.91 -22.69 -3.10
CA ASN A 9 -22.78 -21.43 -3.85
C ASN A 9 -22.28 -20.22 -3.03
N VAL A 10 -21.68 -20.45 -1.86
CA VAL A 10 -20.99 -19.41 -1.10
C VAL A 10 -19.51 -19.74 -1.08
N TYR A 11 -18.68 -18.77 -1.46
CA TYR A 11 -17.23 -18.90 -1.51
C TYR A 11 -16.63 -17.89 -0.54
N PHE A 12 -15.61 -18.33 0.21
CA PHE A 12 -14.89 -17.51 1.17
C PHE A 12 -13.47 -17.30 0.66
N GLU A 13 -13.02 -16.06 0.67
CA GLU A 13 -11.66 -15.67 0.31
C GLU A 13 -11.13 -14.74 1.41
N MET A 14 -9.81 -14.71 1.59
CA MET A 14 -9.18 -13.96 2.68
C MET A 14 -8.80 -12.54 2.26
N THR A 15 -8.67 -12.31 0.95
CA THR A 15 -8.26 -11.04 0.37
C THR A 15 -9.26 -10.56 -0.70
N LEU A 16 -9.30 -9.25 -0.92
CA LEU A 16 -10.00 -8.58 -2.01
C LEU A 16 -9.53 -9.10 -3.38
N HIS A 17 -8.23 -9.39 -3.48
CA HIS A 17 -7.62 -9.91 -4.69
C HIS A 17 -8.13 -11.31 -5.04
N GLU A 18 -8.08 -12.24 -4.08
CA GLU A 18 -8.63 -13.59 -4.23
C GLU A 18 -10.14 -13.56 -4.50
N ALA A 19 -10.88 -12.69 -3.80
CA ALA A 19 -12.31 -12.49 -4.03
C ALA A 19 -12.60 -12.02 -5.47
N ALA A 20 -11.83 -11.07 -6.00
CA ALA A 20 -11.96 -10.62 -7.37
C ALA A 20 -11.66 -11.75 -8.38
N ASN A 21 -10.57 -12.49 -8.18
CA ASN A 21 -10.20 -13.63 -9.04
C ASN A 21 -11.25 -14.75 -8.99
N ARG A 22 -11.81 -15.04 -7.81
CA ARG A 22 -12.92 -15.99 -7.63
C ARG A 22 -14.13 -15.56 -8.45
N VAL A 23 -14.51 -14.28 -8.39
CA VAL A 23 -15.65 -13.74 -9.16
C VAL A 23 -15.40 -13.84 -10.66
N ALA A 24 -14.22 -13.43 -11.15
CA ALA A 24 -13.86 -13.53 -12.57
C ALA A 24 -13.94 -14.99 -13.08
N GLY A 25 -13.37 -15.92 -12.32
CA GLY A 25 -13.43 -17.35 -12.63
C GLY A 25 -14.87 -17.91 -12.65
N LEU A 26 -15.74 -17.46 -11.74
CA LEU A 26 -17.16 -17.86 -11.73
C LEU A 26 -17.94 -17.30 -12.93
N LEU A 27 -17.56 -16.13 -13.45
CA LEU A 27 -18.15 -15.52 -14.64
C LEU A 27 -17.62 -16.12 -15.95
N GLY A 28 -16.69 -17.08 -15.88
CA GLY A 28 -16.08 -17.72 -17.04
C GLY A 28 -15.14 -16.79 -17.80
N ASP A 29 -14.67 -15.72 -17.17
CA ASP A 29 -13.59 -14.89 -17.67
C ASP A 29 -12.25 -15.41 -17.08
N PRO A 30 -11.44 -16.15 -17.86
CA PRO A 30 -10.19 -16.72 -17.36
C PRO A 30 -9.07 -15.68 -17.30
N THR A 31 -9.37 -14.38 -17.22
CA THR A 31 -8.37 -13.32 -17.25
C THR A 31 -7.42 -13.42 -16.06
N HIS A 32 -6.26 -14.02 -16.38
CA HIS A 32 -4.96 -14.04 -15.71
C HIS A 32 -5.01 -14.42 -14.24
N ASP A 33 -4.38 -15.54 -13.92
CA ASP A 33 -3.77 -15.74 -12.60
C ASP A 33 -2.91 -14.50 -12.32
N THR A 34 -3.49 -13.55 -11.57
CA THR A 34 -2.83 -12.32 -11.13
C THR A 34 -2.10 -12.58 -9.83
N SER A 35 -1.66 -13.84 -9.61
CA SER A 35 -0.58 -14.17 -8.69
C SER A 35 0.42 -13.02 -8.68
N PRO A 36 0.90 -12.58 -7.51
CA PRO A 36 1.77 -11.41 -7.32
C PRO A 36 3.16 -11.55 -7.97
N VAL A 37 3.28 -12.27 -9.09
CA VAL A 37 4.42 -12.26 -9.99
C VAL A 37 4.52 -10.88 -10.63
N LEU A 38 5.39 -10.06 -10.05
CA LEU A 38 5.78 -8.79 -10.64
C LEU A 38 6.51 -9.02 -11.96
N PRO A 39 6.28 -8.17 -12.98
CA PRO A 39 7.07 -8.23 -14.19
C PRO A 39 8.56 -7.93 -13.90
N SER A 40 9.42 -8.32 -14.84
CA SER A 40 10.89 -8.28 -14.64
C SER A 40 11.45 -6.87 -14.33
N PRO A 41 11.00 -5.79 -15.00
CA PRO A 41 11.47 -4.43 -14.70
C PRO A 41 11.19 -4.00 -13.26
N GLU A 42 10.01 -4.33 -12.74
CA GLU A 42 9.59 -4.03 -11.37
C GLU A 42 10.44 -4.81 -10.36
N MET A 43 10.78 -6.07 -10.65
CA MET A 43 11.68 -6.85 -9.80
C MET A 43 13.10 -6.28 -9.75
N THR A 44 13.64 -5.77 -10.87
CA THR A 44 14.95 -5.09 -10.87
C THR A 44 14.92 -3.84 -9.99
N LEU A 45 13.87 -3.01 -10.13
CA LEU A 45 13.69 -1.83 -9.30
C LEU A 45 13.58 -2.21 -7.81
N LEU A 46 12.87 -3.28 -7.48
CA LEU A 46 12.77 -3.76 -6.10
C LEU A 46 14.10 -4.26 -5.54
N GLN A 47 14.94 -4.90 -6.35
CA GLN A 47 16.29 -5.29 -5.94
C GLN A 47 17.13 -4.06 -5.61
N GLU A 48 17.15 -3.05 -6.49
CA GLU A 48 17.85 -1.79 -6.24
C GLU A 48 17.33 -1.10 -4.97
N ILE A 49 16.01 -1.12 -4.75
CA ILE A 49 15.40 -0.59 -3.53
C ILE A 49 15.86 -1.36 -2.30
N SER A 50 15.77 -2.69 -2.33
CA SER A 50 16.15 -3.55 -1.22
C SER A 50 17.63 -3.40 -0.84
N GLU A 51 18.52 -3.27 -1.83
CA GLU A 51 19.96 -3.10 -1.61
C GLU A 51 20.33 -1.73 -1.03
N GLY A 52 19.57 -0.68 -1.39
CA GLY A 52 19.82 0.67 -0.90
C GLY A 52 19.16 1.02 0.44
N LEU A 53 18.21 0.21 0.93
CA LEU A 53 17.64 0.37 2.27
C LEU A 53 18.67 0.05 3.36
N GLY A 54 18.97 1.03 4.22
CA GLY A 54 19.84 0.83 5.38
C GLY A 54 19.30 -0.24 6.34
N ARG A 55 20.17 -0.83 7.17
CA ARG A 55 19.80 -1.95 8.06
C ARG A 55 18.64 -1.66 9.02
N ASP A 56 18.53 -0.41 9.47
CA ASP A 56 17.49 0.03 10.39
C ASP A 56 16.25 0.59 9.66
N GLN A 57 16.30 0.73 8.33
CA GLN A 57 15.20 1.21 7.49
C GLN A 57 14.22 0.08 7.19
N ARG A 58 13.46 -0.30 8.20
CA ARG A 58 12.62 -1.51 8.18
C ARG A 58 11.15 -1.21 8.31
N TYR A 59 10.76 -0.07 8.87
CA TYR A 59 9.35 0.17 9.16
C TYR A 59 8.55 0.60 7.94
N ILE A 60 7.32 0.08 7.92
CA ILE A 60 6.29 0.39 6.93
C ILE A 60 5.42 1.52 7.49
N ARG A 61 5.08 2.47 6.63
CA ARG A 61 4.06 3.49 6.86
C ARG A 61 3.01 3.39 5.76
N GLY A 62 1.96 2.64 6.04
CA GLY A 62 0.76 2.58 5.20
C GLY A 62 -0.09 3.83 5.45
N LEU A 63 -0.20 4.70 4.47
CA LEU A 63 -0.96 5.95 4.55
C LEU A 63 -2.14 5.86 3.58
N TYR A 64 -3.19 5.19 4.03
CA TYR A 64 -4.33 4.83 3.20
C TYR A 64 -5.41 5.91 3.23
N SER A 65 -6.04 6.14 2.09
CA SER A 65 -7.26 6.92 1.94
C SER A 65 -8.52 6.05 2.02
N GLY A 66 -8.43 4.76 1.65
CA GLY A 66 -9.52 3.78 1.74
C GLY A 66 -9.35 2.81 2.91
N GLY A 67 -10.25 2.87 3.88
CA GLY A 67 -10.20 2.04 5.09
C GLY A 67 -10.20 0.53 4.83
N THR A 68 -10.90 0.03 3.80
CA THR A 68 -10.90 -1.40 3.46
C THR A 68 -9.51 -1.89 3.03
N LEU A 69 -8.76 -1.08 2.27
CA LEU A 69 -7.40 -1.41 1.84
C LEU A 69 -6.41 -1.36 3.02
N ALA A 70 -6.60 -0.37 3.91
CA ALA A 70 -5.84 -0.29 5.16
C ALA A 70 -6.09 -1.54 6.03
N TYR A 71 -7.34 -1.98 6.10
CA TYR A 71 -7.77 -3.14 6.88
C TYR A 71 -7.23 -4.46 6.35
N GLU A 72 -7.30 -4.70 5.04
CA GLU A 72 -6.71 -5.90 4.42
C GLU A 72 -5.20 -5.97 4.70
N SER A 73 -4.50 -4.86 4.53
CA SER A 73 -3.05 -4.78 4.77
C SER A 73 -2.69 -5.06 6.23
N MET A 74 -3.53 -4.61 7.16
CA MET A 74 -3.37 -4.87 8.59
C MET A 74 -3.55 -6.35 8.91
N LEU A 75 -4.58 -7.00 8.36
CA LEU A 75 -4.79 -8.43 8.53
C LEU A 75 -3.62 -9.23 7.96
N PHE A 76 -3.16 -8.88 6.75
CA PHE A 76 -2.06 -9.55 6.08
C PHE A 76 -0.76 -9.49 6.89
N LEU A 77 -0.33 -8.28 7.30
CA LEU A 77 0.90 -8.15 8.08
C LEU A 77 0.79 -8.79 9.46
N ARG A 78 -0.40 -8.77 10.09
CA ARG A 78 -0.65 -9.42 11.38
C ARG A 78 -0.46 -10.93 11.26
N ASP A 79 -0.99 -11.54 10.19
CA ASP A 79 -0.88 -12.97 9.97
C ASP A 79 0.57 -13.41 9.69
N LEU A 80 1.41 -12.48 9.25
CA LEU A 80 2.86 -12.63 9.16
C LEU A 80 3.62 -12.29 10.47
N ASN A 81 2.91 -12.05 11.57
CA ASN A 81 3.46 -11.70 12.88
C ASN A 81 4.29 -10.40 12.92
N PHE A 82 4.02 -9.44 12.04
CA PHE A 82 4.63 -8.11 12.13
C PHE A 82 4.06 -7.35 13.35
N ASP A 83 4.90 -6.57 14.03
CA ASP A 83 4.46 -5.65 15.09
C ASP A 83 3.86 -4.39 14.46
N ILE A 84 2.52 -4.31 14.45
CA ILE A 84 1.76 -3.27 13.75
C ILE A 84 0.95 -2.45 14.74
N SER A 85 0.94 -1.15 14.50
CA SER A 85 -0.03 -0.23 15.07
C SER A 85 -0.97 0.33 13.99
N SER A 86 -2.25 0.47 14.31
CA SER A 86 -3.25 1.05 13.42
C SER A 86 -4.28 1.88 14.18
N ASN A 87 -4.98 2.77 13.47
CA ASN A 87 -6.18 3.43 13.99
C ASN A 87 -7.47 2.66 13.67
N LEU A 88 -7.38 1.55 12.95
CA LEU A 88 -8.49 0.64 12.76
C LEU A 88 -8.73 -0.14 14.05
N ASP A 89 -9.98 -0.20 14.48
CA ASP A 89 -10.36 -0.95 15.68
C ASP A 89 -10.39 -2.46 15.36
N PHE A 90 -9.36 -3.17 15.80
CA PHE A 90 -9.27 -4.62 15.62
C PHE A 90 -8.53 -5.32 16.78
N PRO A 91 -9.04 -6.46 17.30
CA PRO A 91 -8.36 -7.22 18.33
C PRO A 91 -6.94 -7.63 17.91
N LEU A 92 -5.99 -7.56 18.84
CA LEU A 92 -4.59 -7.98 18.63
C LEU A 92 -3.75 -7.05 17.74
N VAL A 93 -4.26 -5.85 17.42
CA VAL A 93 -3.48 -4.78 16.78
C VAL A 93 -3.32 -3.63 17.77
N ASN A 94 -2.12 -3.08 17.87
CA ASN A 94 -1.85 -1.96 18.77
C ASN A 94 -2.55 -0.69 18.25
N SER A 95 -3.12 0.11 19.16
CA SER A 95 -3.63 1.43 18.79
C SER A 95 -2.48 2.32 18.34
N ILE A 96 -2.70 3.15 17.32
CA ILE A 96 -1.66 4.06 16.87
C ILE A 96 -1.29 5.08 17.96
N ASP A 97 -0.02 5.00 18.36
CA ASP A 97 0.68 6.05 19.08
C ASP A 97 1.65 6.72 18.10
N ASP A 98 1.43 8.00 17.81
CA ASP A 98 2.26 8.75 16.88
C ASP A 98 3.70 8.92 17.41
N ASP A 99 3.88 8.85 18.74
CA ASP A 99 5.16 8.98 19.43
C ASP A 99 5.86 7.61 19.61
N ALA A 100 5.15 6.50 19.39
CA ALA A 100 5.78 5.18 19.39
C ALA A 100 6.75 5.05 18.21
N GLU A 101 8.04 5.11 18.52
CA GLU A 101 9.13 4.72 17.66
C GLU A 101 9.15 3.18 17.55
N ARG A 102 9.63 2.64 16.42
CA ARG A 102 9.88 1.20 16.23
C ARG A 102 8.68 0.25 16.02
N THR A 103 7.63 0.67 15.32
CA THR A 103 6.52 -0.22 14.89
C THR A 103 6.14 0.04 13.43
N HIS A 104 5.58 -0.96 12.73
CA HIS A 104 4.91 -0.75 11.46
C HIS A 104 3.61 0.02 11.72
N LYS A 105 3.28 1.03 10.92
CA LYS A 105 2.04 1.81 11.10
C LYS A 105 1.20 1.71 9.84
N LEU A 106 -0.05 1.27 9.98
CA LEU A 106 -1.05 1.30 8.92
C LEU A 106 -2.17 2.22 9.33
N ILE A 107 -2.34 3.30 8.60
CA ILE A 107 -3.19 4.43 8.94
C ILE A 107 -4.29 4.53 7.91
N ASP A 108 -5.53 4.36 8.34
CA ASP A 108 -6.69 4.82 7.60
C ASP A 108 -6.85 6.32 7.85
N MET A 109 -6.39 7.14 6.91
CA MET A 109 -6.51 8.59 6.96
C MET A 109 -7.92 9.06 6.61
N GLY A 110 -8.80 8.17 6.14
CA GLY A 110 -10.20 8.44 5.86
C GLY A 110 -11.08 8.44 7.11
N ASP A 111 -10.59 7.85 8.20
CA ASP A 111 -11.26 7.80 9.49
C ASP A 111 -11.65 9.20 10.00
N ASP A 112 -12.79 9.27 10.70
CA ASP A 112 -13.37 10.51 11.23
C ASP A 112 -12.36 11.33 12.05
N ARG A 113 -11.43 10.67 12.75
CA ARG A 113 -10.38 11.34 13.53
C ARG A 113 -9.48 12.22 12.68
N PHE A 114 -9.27 11.86 11.40
CA PHE A 114 -8.43 12.62 10.47
C PHE A 114 -9.24 13.57 9.58
N THR A 115 -10.53 13.30 9.38
CA THR A 115 -11.38 14.07 8.46
C THR A 115 -12.26 15.13 9.13
N GLN A 116 -12.12 15.33 10.45
CA GLN A 116 -12.83 16.39 11.17
C GLN A 116 -12.50 17.79 10.63
N GLY A 117 -13.50 18.43 10.02
CA GLY A 117 -13.41 19.81 9.54
C GLY A 117 -12.61 19.99 8.24
N VAL A 118 -12.26 18.91 7.55
CA VAL A 118 -11.52 18.91 6.29
C VAL A 118 -12.10 17.90 5.29
N PRO A 119 -11.82 18.02 3.98
CA PRO A 119 -12.25 17.00 3.02
C PRO A 119 -11.54 15.66 3.24
N HIS A 120 -12.21 14.57 2.84
CA HIS A 120 -11.66 13.22 2.88
C HIS A 120 -10.36 13.10 2.04
N PRO A 121 -9.37 12.29 2.45
CA PRO A 121 -8.07 12.17 1.77
C PRO A 121 -8.11 11.62 0.33
N MET A 122 -9.23 11.02 -0.08
CA MET A 122 -9.45 10.67 -1.49
C MET A 122 -9.71 11.90 -2.37
N ILE A 123 -10.23 12.97 -1.78
CA ILE A 123 -10.61 14.23 -2.45
C ILE A 123 -9.50 15.27 -2.31
N ASP A 124 -8.86 15.34 -1.15
CA ASP A 124 -7.87 16.36 -0.81
C ASP A 124 -6.61 15.73 -0.20
N TYR A 125 -5.47 15.94 -0.84
CA TYR A 125 -4.22 15.25 -0.51
C TYR A 125 -3.35 15.97 0.51
N ARG A 126 -3.77 17.13 1.05
CA ARG A 126 -2.93 17.96 1.94
C ARG A 126 -2.43 17.17 3.14
N GLN A 127 -3.32 16.51 3.87
CA GLN A 127 -2.93 15.72 5.04
C GLN A 127 -2.05 14.53 4.68
N ARG A 128 -2.32 13.85 3.55
CA ARG A 128 -1.49 12.74 3.08
C ARG A 128 -0.07 13.19 2.81
N ARG A 129 0.09 14.33 2.12
CA ARG A 129 1.41 14.93 1.83
C ARG A 129 2.14 15.33 3.10
N GLU A 130 1.46 16.01 4.04
CA GLU A 130 2.03 16.36 5.35
C GLU A 130 2.51 15.12 6.10
N ARG A 131 1.72 14.03 6.06
CA ARG A 131 2.09 12.77 6.70
C ARG A 131 3.27 12.10 6.00
N ILE A 132 3.33 12.09 4.67
CA ILE A 132 4.49 11.60 3.91
C ILE A 132 5.77 12.31 4.37
N PHE A 133 5.73 13.64 4.50
CA PHE A 133 6.91 14.40 4.95
C PHE A 133 7.28 14.09 6.39
N LYS A 134 6.30 14.01 7.31
CA LYS A 134 6.54 13.59 8.70
C LYS A 134 7.28 12.26 8.74
N GLU A 135 6.77 11.26 8.04
CA GLU A 135 7.36 9.91 8.05
C GLU A 135 8.73 9.85 7.35
N ALA A 136 8.96 10.65 6.30
CA ALA A 136 10.24 10.71 5.61
C ALA A 136 11.41 11.17 6.49
N THR A 137 11.12 11.94 7.55
CA THR A 137 12.12 12.39 8.52
C THR A 137 12.54 11.32 9.52
N ASN A 138 11.73 10.26 9.69
CA ASN A 138 12.06 9.17 10.59
C ASN A 138 13.15 8.27 9.96
N PRO A 139 14.31 8.10 10.60
CA PRO A 139 15.43 7.35 10.02
C PRO A 139 15.18 5.84 9.92
N GLU A 140 14.23 5.29 10.67
CA GLU A 140 13.92 3.86 10.67
C GLU A 140 12.80 3.49 9.67
N VAL A 141 12.13 4.49 9.10
CA VAL A 141 11.15 4.27 8.03
C VAL A 141 11.90 4.00 6.73
N GLY A 142 11.61 2.84 6.14
CA GLY A 142 12.14 2.45 4.83
C GLY A 142 11.09 2.46 3.73
N ILE A 143 9.81 2.28 4.08
CA ILE A 143 8.74 2.05 3.13
C ILE A 143 7.53 2.93 3.44
N ILE A 144 7.09 3.71 2.45
CA ILE A 144 5.78 4.36 2.44
C ILE A 144 4.87 3.59 1.47
N LEU A 145 3.74 3.11 1.98
CA LEU A 145 2.73 2.39 1.21
C LEU A 145 1.49 3.28 1.09
N LEU A 146 1.07 3.55 -0.14
CA LEU A 146 -0.03 4.45 -0.47
C LEU A 146 -1.07 3.71 -1.29
N ASP A 147 -2.33 4.13 -1.20
CA ASP A 147 -3.37 3.84 -2.16
C ASP A 147 -3.73 5.08 -2.99
N VAL A 148 -4.15 4.88 -4.23
CA VAL A 148 -4.72 5.91 -5.10
C VAL A 148 -6.06 5.40 -5.60
N MET A 149 -7.12 6.07 -5.17
CA MET A 149 -8.49 5.79 -5.61
C MET A 149 -8.85 6.71 -6.78
N LEU A 150 -9.23 6.13 -7.91
CA LEU A 150 -9.73 6.87 -9.08
C LEU A 150 -11.27 6.84 -9.11
N GLY A 151 -11.84 7.44 -10.15
CA GLY A 151 -13.27 7.48 -10.38
C GLY A 151 -13.96 8.71 -9.82
N TYR A 152 -15.29 8.72 -9.94
CA TYR A 152 -16.11 9.86 -9.53
C TYR A 152 -16.05 10.07 -8.02
N GLY A 153 -15.89 11.32 -7.61
CA GLY A 153 -15.78 11.68 -6.19
C GLY A 153 -14.36 11.61 -5.63
N SER A 154 -13.37 11.16 -6.41
CA SER A 154 -11.95 11.25 -6.08
C SER A 154 -11.32 12.55 -6.60
N HIS A 155 -10.11 12.86 -6.17
CA HIS A 155 -9.33 13.99 -6.72
C HIS A 155 -9.21 13.87 -8.26
N ALA A 156 -9.21 15.01 -8.95
CA ALA A 156 -9.20 15.06 -10.41
C ALA A 156 -7.86 14.62 -11.02
N ASP A 157 -6.77 14.74 -10.26
CA ASP A 157 -5.43 14.33 -10.69
C ASP A 157 -4.58 13.89 -9.48
N PRO A 158 -4.73 12.67 -8.94
CA PRO A 158 -3.98 12.23 -7.75
C PRO A 158 -2.45 12.31 -7.89
N ALA A 159 -1.92 11.97 -9.07
CA ALA A 159 -0.49 12.00 -9.34
C ALA A 159 0.08 13.42 -9.23
N SER A 160 -0.67 14.46 -9.61
CA SER A 160 -0.21 15.85 -9.47
C SER A 160 0.05 16.25 -8.02
N GLU A 161 -0.62 15.61 -7.06
CA GLU A 161 -0.44 15.86 -5.63
C GLU A 161 0.64 14.97 -5.01
N LEU A 162 0.71 13.70 -5.41
CA LEU A 162 1.64 12.73 -4.84
C LEU A 162 3.06 12.82 -5.41
N VAL A 163 3.23 13.05 -6.72
CA VAL A 163 4.55 13.09 -7.36
C VAL A 163 5.47 14.13 -6.71
N PRO A 164 5.04 15.39 -6.47
CA PRO A 164 5.87 16.36 -5.76
C PRO A 164 6.28 15.89 -4.36
N ALA A 165 5.33 15.32 -3.60
CA ALA A 165 5.59 14.85 -2.25
C ALA A 165 6.54 13.65 -2.21
N ILE A 166 6.41 12.70 -3.15
CA ILE A 166 7.33 11.57 -3.31
C ILE A 166 8.74 12.07 -3.59
N ASN A 167 8.89 12.97 -4.58
CA ASN A 167 10.20 13.50 -4.97
C ASN A 167 10.88 14.24 -3.81
N GLU A 168 10.15 15.09 -3.11
CA GLU A 168 10.68 15.85 -1.97
C GLU A 168 11.02 14.94 -0.79
N ALA A 169 10.17 13.97 -0.44
CA ALA A 169 10.45 12.99 0.62
C ALA A 169 11.69 12.13 0.31
N ARG A 170 11.87 11.70 -0.95
CA ARG A 170 13.07 10.98 -1.40
C ARG A 170 14.31 11.86 -1.35
N LEU A 171 14.19 13.15 -1.70
CA LEU A 171 15.29 14.09 -1.60
C LEU A 171 15.71 14.30 -0.13
N LEU A 172 14.75 14.44 0.78
CA LEU A 172 15.01 14.53 2.22
C LEU A 172 15.70 13.28 2.77
N ALA A 173 15.24 12.09 2.37
CA ALA A 173 15.88 10.83 2.77
C ALA A 173 17.30 10.72 2.22
N SER A 174 17.50 10.97 0.93
CA SER A 174 18.82 10.87 0.28
C SER A 174 19.82 11.90 0.81
N GLY A 175 19.38 13.12 1.13
CA GLY A 175 20.20 14.12 1.82
C GLY A 175 20.69 13.67 3.21
N ALA A 176 20.00 12.72 3.83
CA ALA A 176 20.40 12.07 5.08
C ALA A 176 21.12 10.73 4.86
N GLY A 177 21.51 10.39 3.63
CA GLY A 177 22.18 9.13 3.30
C GLY A 177 21.27 7.89 3.39
N ARG A 178 19.95 8.10 3.30
CA ARG A 178 18.92 7.05 3.40
C ARG A 178 18.19 6.87 2.08
N GLN A 179 17.58 5.71 1.90
CA GLN A 179 16.64 5.45 0.81
C GLN A 179 15.21 5.38 1.34
N LEU A 180 14.22 5.83 0.58
CA LEU A 180 12.81 5.73 0.95
C LEU A 180 12.03 5.12 -0.21
N ALA A 181 11.49 3.93 0.01
CA ALA A 181 10.67 3.22 -0.96
C ALA A 181 9.24 3.74 -0.95
N PHE A 182 8.66 3.91 -2.14
CA PHE A 182 7.24 4.24 -2.31
C PHE A 182 6.56 3.13 -3.10
N ILE A 183 5.51 2.57 -2.53
CA ILE A 183 4.64 1.59 -3.18
C ILE A 183 3.26 2.22 -3.27
N VAL A 184 2.65 2.19 -4.46
CA VAL A 184 1.33 2.77 -4.70
C VAL A 184 0.39 1.70 -5.23
N VAL A 185 -0.66 1.42 -4.46
CA VAL A 185 -1.78 0.59 -4.88
C VAL A 185 -2.76 1.45 -5.68
N MET A 186 -2.84 1.22 -6.99
CA MET A 186 -3.75 1.94 -7.88
C MET A 186 -5.09 1.20 -7.96
N CYS A 187 -6.17 1.83 -7.50
CA CYS A 187 -7.53 1.29 -7.57
C CYS A 187 -8.39 2.17 -8.47
N GLY A 188 -8.71 1.65 -9.66
CA GLY A 188 -9.49 2.33 -10.69
C GLY A 188 -9.54 1.55 -11.98
N THR A 189 -10.14 2.14 -13.00
CA THR A 189 -10.33 1.55 -14.33
C THR A 189 -9.86 2.49 -15.43
N SER A 190 -9.76 1.97 -16.67
CA SER A 190 -9.49 2.80 -17.85
C SER A 190 -10.59 3.81 -18.16
N ASP A 191 -11.80 3.60 -17.63
CA ASP A 191 -12.96 4.44 -17.90
C ASP A 191 -13.08 5.60 -16.90
N ASP A 192 -12.22 5.64 -15.88
CA ASP A 192 -12.24 6.69 -14.87
C ASP A 192 -11.73 8.04 -15.42
N PRO A 193 -12.28 9.19 -14.98
CA PRO A 193 -11.93 10.51 -15.50
C PRO A 193 -10.44 10.88 -15.40
N GLN A 194 -9.72 10.30 -14.45
CA GLN A 194 -8.33 10.61 -14.14
C GLN A 194 -7.31 10.01 -15.12
N ASN A 195 -7.74 9.09 -16.00
CA ASN A 195 -6.89 8.31 -16.90
C ASN A 195 -5.82 7.49 -16.13
N ILE A 196 -6.14 6.24 -15.80
CA ILE A 196 -5.28 5.37 -15.00
C ILE A 196 -3.87 5.19 -15.58
N GLN A 197 -3.72 5.13 -16.91
CA GLN A 197 -2.40 4.99 -17.54
C GLN A 197 -1.53 6.23 -17.36
N LYS A 198 -2.13 7.43 -17.39
CA LYS A 198 -1.43 8.68 -17.07
C LYS A 198 -0.96 8.68 -15.62
N GLN A 199 -1.86 8.34 -14.68
CA GLN A 199 -1.55 8.31 -13.25
C GLN A 199 -0.41 7.33 -12.93
N ASP A 200 -0.48 6.12 -13.50
CA ASP A 200 0.56 5.09 -13.37
C ASP A 200 1.92 5.60 -13.89
N ALA A 201 1.94 6.13 -15.11
CA ALA A 201 3.18 6.59 -15.75
C ALA A 201 3.86 7.73 -14.95
N GLU A 202 3.09 8.67 -14.41
CA GLU A 202 3.63 9.80 -13.64
C GLU A 202 4.19 9.35 -12.28
N LEU A 203 3.51 8.44 -11.59
CA LEU A 203 3.96 7.88 -10.31
C LEU A 203 5.18 6.97 -10.48
N THR A 204 5.18 6.13 -11.52
CA THR A 204 6.33 5.28 -11.89
C THR A 204 7.53 6.14 -12.28
N ALA A 205 7.34 7.25 -13.00
CA ALA A 205 8.41 8.20 -13.33
C ALA A 205 8.99 8.92 -12.09
N ALA A 206 8.19 9.09 -11.03
CA ALA A 206 8.68 9.54 -9.71
C ALA A 206 9.41 8.43 -8.92
N GLY A 207 9.54 7.24 -9.53
CA GLY A 207 10.21 6.06 -9.02
C GLY A 207 9.43 5.35 -7.92
N ALA A 208 8.11 5.48 -7.89
CA ALA A 208 7.24 4.63 -7.08
C ALA A 208 7.02 3.27 -7.78
N VAL A 209 6.81 2.22 -7.00
CA VAL A 209 6.35 0.91 -7.50
C VAL A 209 4.83 0.94 -7.50
N VAL A 210 4.22 1.04 -8.69
CA VAL A 210 2.76 1.08 -8.85
C VAL A 210 2.24 -0.33 -9.10
N VAL A 211 1.20 -0.73 -8.36
CA VAL A 211 0.61 -2.06 -8.45
C VAL A 211 -0.92 -2.01 -8.45
N PRO A 212 -1.61 -2.92 -9.17
CA PRO A 212 -3.06 -2.93 -9.26
C PRO A 212 -3.76 -3.63 -8.08
N SER A 213 -3.02 -4.29 -7.20
CA SER A 213 -3.55 -5.11 -6.11
C SER A 213 -3.01 -4.65 -4.76
N ASN A 214 -3.89 -4.47 -3.78
CA ASN A 214 -3.48 -4.11 -2.43
C ASN A 214 -2.69 -5.24 -1.76
N LEU A 215 -3.09 -6.50 -1.96
CA LEU A 215 -2.33 -7.67 -1.54
C LEU A 215 -0.91 -7.64 -2.10
N GLN A 216 -0.73 -7.30 -3.38
CA GLN A 216 0.58 -7.18 -3.99
C GLN A 216 1.40 -6.04 -3.38
N GLY A 217 0.78 -4.88 -3.13
CA GLY A 217 1.45 -3.73 -2.53
C GLY A 217 1.94 -4.00 -1.10
N VAL A 218 1.09 -4.57 -0.26
CA VAL A 218 1.47 -4.93 1.13
C VAL A 218 2.49 -6.07 1.17
N SER A 219 2.39 -7.03 0.23
CA SER A 219 3.39 -8.08 0.05
C SER A 219 4.77 -7.48 -0.23
N ILE A 220 4.89 -6.61 -1.24
CA ILE A 220 6.15 -5.94 -1.55
C ILE A 220 6.70 -5.18 -0.34
N ALA A 221 5.82 -4.47 0.38
CA ALA A 221 6.21 -3.73 1.57
C ALA A 221 6.78 -4.64 2.66
N ALA A 222 6.14 -5.78 2.92
CA ALA A 222 6.61 -6.79 3.87
C ALA A 222 7.95 -7.39 3.46
N ALA A 223 8.11 -7.76 2.19
CA ALA A 223 9.34 -8.33 1.65
C ALA A 223 10.53 -7.36 1.75
N LEU A 224 10.34 -6.10 1.36
CA LEU A 224 11.33 -5.03 1.53
C LEU A 224 11.66 -4.78 3.00
N SER A 225 10.64 -4.81 3.85
CA SER A 225 10.78 -4.59 5.29
C SER A 225 11.67 -5.61 5.96
N VAL A 226 11.68 -6.88 5.52
CA VAL A 226 12.57 -7.91 6.09
C VAL A 226 13.82 -8.16 5.24
N GLY A 227 13.90 -7.60 4.04
CA GLY A 227 15.01 -7.77 3.10
C GLY A 227 15.01 -9.13 2.39
N ASP A 228 13.84 -9.73 2.19
CA ASP A 228 13.66 -11.02 1.50
C ASP A 228 12.60 -10.91 0.40
N LEU A 229 13.05 -10.64 -0.83
CA LEU A 229 12.17 -10.50 -1.99
C LEU A 229 11.58 -11.82 -2.49
N GLU A 230 12.13 -12.98 -2.09
CA GLU A 230 11.55 -14.28 -2.48
C GLU A 230 10.21 -14.52 -1.78
N MET A 231 9.95 -13.85 -0.65
CA MET A 231 8.66 -13.88 0.03
C MET A 231 7.49 -13.47 -0.86
N ILE A 232 7.72 -12.54 -1.80
CA ILE A 232 6.69 -12.07 -2.75
C ILE A 232 6.11 -13.24 -3.55
N ARG A 233 6.95 -14.20 -3.96
CA ARG A 233 6.53 -15.37 -4.74
C ARG A 233 5.82 -16.41 -3.87
N GLY A 234 6.23 -16.53 -2.60
CA GLY A 234 5.69 -17.49 -1.65
C GLY A 234 4.24 -17.21 -1.25
N TRP A 235 3.78 -15.96 -1.33
CA TRP A 235 2.40 -15.58 -0.97
C TRP A 235 1.40 -15.72 -2.13
N SER A 236 1.86 -16.16 -3.30
CA SER A 236 1.02 -16.49 -4.47
C SER A 236 0.40 -17.89 -4.41
N GLN A 237 0.85 -18.75 -3.49
CA GLN A 237 0.58 -20.19 -3.45
C GLN A 237 -0.13 -20.59 -2.16
#